data_AF-A0A7V9C8L9-F1
#
_entry.id   AF-A0A7V9C8L9-F1
#
_cell.length_a   1.000
_cell.length_b   1.000
_cell.length_c   1.000
_cell.angle_alpha   90.00
_cell.angle_beta   90.00
_cell.angle_gamma   90.00
#
_symmetry.space_group_name_H-M   'P 1'
#
loop_
_entity.id
_entity.type
_entity.pdbx_description
1 polymer ?
#
loop_
_entity_poly.entity_id
_entity_poly.type
_entity_poly.pdbx_seq_one_letter_code
_entity_poly.pdbx_strand_id
1 'polypeptide(L)'
;MKPFLYTLVIAACLSLMLWAQPTTTTAKGVVAGASGNGSVPLMPEQCRPGKTSPETLGWRWKPGTVVKVYFLKDNFTEAETDALAHAVKNWNDALREINSRVFLVDSGTREEVATSNASITVLRGIPRVKKRVGETRFYSMSNGVIRLVITINPIVTDLNALTSLMTHELGHSLGLADCYKCRRGTTAMAAFKSHNQGNDVHSPSACDKYVVALGYANETNTQARVEQIQQGH
;
A
#
# COMPACT_ATOMS: atom_id res chain seq x y z
N MET A 1 -15.53 -1.84 61.34
CA MET A 1 -16.61 -1.74 60.34
C MET A 1 -16.32 -2.73 59.22
N LYS A 2 -17.10 -3.80 59.17
CA LYS A 2 -17.26 -4.76 58.06
C LYS A 2 -17.99 -4.07 56.88
N PRO A 3 -18.20 -4.68 55.69
CA PRO A 3 -17.41 -5.67 54.93
C PRO A 3 -17.55 -5.53 53.38
N PHE A 4 -16.87 -6.40 52.62
CA PHE A 4 -17.38 -7.20 51.48
C PHE A 4 -18.50 -6.62 50.59
N LEU A 5 -18.24 -6.23 49.33
CA LEU A 5 -19.32 -6.12 48.31
C LEU A 5 -18.90 -6.02 46.83
N TYR A 6 -17.70 -6.44 46.41
CA TYR A 6 -17.26 -6.28 45.01
C TYR A 6 -16.79 -7.57 44.31
N THR A 7 -17.27 -8.73 44.75
CA THR A 7 -16.87 -10.02 44.16
C THR A 7 -17.98 -10.76 43.41
N LEU A 8 -19.17 -10.16 43.23
CA LEU A 8 -20.37 -10.90 42.79
C LEU A 8 -21.09 -10.34 41.56
N VAL A 9 -20.38 -9.63 40.66
CA VAL A 9 -20.95 -9.18 39.36
C VAL A 9 -20.17 -9.72 38.15
N ILE A 10 -19.02 -10.39 38.34
CA ILE A 10 -18.21 -10.91 37.22
C ILE A 10 -18.67 -12.30 36.73
N ALA A 11 -19.61 -12.96 37.41
CA ALA A 11 -20.02 -14.34 37.12
C ALA A 11 -21.31 -14.50 36.27
N ALA A 12 -21.83 -13.44 35.64
CA ALA A 12 -23.11 -13.51 34.91
C ALA A 12 -23.08 -13.03 33.44
N CYS A 13 -21.91 -12.82 32.84
CA CYS A 13 -21.78 -12.46 31.41
C CYS A 13 -20.87 -13.41 30.62
N LEU A 14 -20.60 -14.61 31.16
CA LEU A 14 -19.63 -15.58 30.61
C LEU A 14 -20.28 -16.89 30.14
N SER A 15 -21.59 -16.88 29.84
CA SER A 15 -22.35 -18.11 29.52
C SER A 15 -23.07 -18.09 28.16
N LEU A 16 -22.81 -17.10 27.29
CA LEU A 16 -23.50 -16.97 25.99
C LEU A 16 -22.56 -17.02 24.77
N MET A 17 -21.38 -17.65 24.92
CA MET A 17 -20.43 -17.88 23.83
C MET A 17 -20.27 -19.38 23.55
N LEU A 18 -21.38 -20.09 23.44
CA LEU A 18 -21.40 -21.48 22.99
C LEU A 18 -22.34 -21.61 21.79
N TRP A 19 -21.72 -21.97 20.66
CA TRP A 19 -22.28 -22.57 19.44
C TRP A 19 -22.55 -21.59 18.28
N ALA A 20 -21.48 -20.98 17.78
CA ALA A 20 -21.39 -20.71 16.35
C ALA A 20 -20.44 -21.75 15.74
N GLN A 21 -20.98 -22.73 15.01
CA GLN A 21 -20.16 -23.61 14.20
C GLN A 21 -19.52 -22.79 13.08
N PRO A 22 -18.21 -22.96 12.81
CA PRO A 22 -17.61 -22.36 11.63
C PRO A 22 -18.24 -23.02 10.40
N THR A 23 -19.12 -22.30 9.71
CA THR A 23 -19.52 -22.66 8.35
C THR A 23 -18.29 -22.51 7.46
N THR A 24 -17.58 -23.61 7.28
CA THR A 24 -16.59 -23.74 6.21
C THR A 24 -17.37 -23.80 4.90
N THR A 25 -17.71 -22.62 4.38
CA THR A 25 -18.20 -22.50 3.01
C THR A 25 -17.03 -22.82 2.10
N THR A 26 -16.89 -24.10 1.76
CA THR A 26 -16.04 -24.56 0.67
C THR A 26 -16.56 -23.88 -0.60
N ALA A 27 -15.94 -22.77 -0.96
CA ALA A 27 -16.14 -22.13 -2.24
C ALA A 27 -15.62 -23.09 -3.31
N LYS A 28 -16.50 -23.97 -3.80
CA LYS A 28 -16.36 -24.60 -5.11
C LYS A 28 -16.35 -23.46 -6.11
N GLY A 29 -15.15 -23.04 -6.51
CA GLY A 29 -14.94 -22.09 -7.58
C GLY A 29 -15.52 -22.66 -8.86
N VAL A 30 -16.76 -22.29 -9.15
CA VAL A 30 -17.31 -22.35 -10.50
C VAL A 30 -16.49 -21.37 -11.33
N VAL A 31 -15.56 -21.91 -12.11
CA VAL A 31 -14.89 -21.19 -13.20
C VAL A 31 -15.93 -21.01 -14.30
N ALA A 32 -16.85 -20.06 -14.11
CA ALA A 32 -17.74 -19.61 -15.17
C ALA A 32 -16.99 -18.58 -16.01
N GLY A 33 -16.85 -18.90 -17.30
CA GLY A 33 -16.06 -18.16 -18.26
C GLY A 33 -16.55 -16.73 -18.45
N ALA A 34 -15.71 -15.78 -18.07
CA ALA A 34 -15.70 -14.46 -18.68
C ALA A 34 -14.64 -14.51 -19.80
N SER A 35 -15.12 -14.58 -21.03
CA SER A 35 -14.34 -14.49 -22.26
C SER A 35 -13.86 -13.05 -22.46
N GLY A 36 -12.91 -12.64 -21.64
CA GLY A 36 -11.97 -11.58 -21.96
C GLY A 36 -10.59 -12.22 -21.95
N ASN A 37 -9.84 -12.11 -23.05
CA ASN A 37 -8.47 -12.64 -23.19
C ASN A 37 -7.44 -11.95 -22.25
N GLY A 38 -7.81 -11.65 -21.01
CA GLY A 38 -6.90 -11.22 -19.97
C GLY A 38 -6.18 -12.43 -19.42
N SER A 39 -5.08 -12.83 -20.08
CA SER A 39 -4.16 -13.81 -19.52
C SER A 39 -3.73 -13.33 -18.14
N VAL A 40 -4.00 -14.12 -17.10
CA VAL A 40 -3.49 -13.88 -15.74
C VAL A 40 -1.97 -13.69 -15.87
N PRO A 41 -1.39 -12.61 -15.31
CA PRO A 41 0.05 -12.40 -15.36
C PRO A 41 0.75 -13.66 -14.83
N LEU A 42 1.74 -14.18 -15.57
CA LEU A 42 2.56 -15.27 -15.07
C LEU A 42 3.59 -14.70 -14.10
N MET A 43 3.71 -15.31 -12.92
CA MET A 43 4.72 -14.93 -11.94
C MET A 43 6.12 -15.19 -12.52
N PRO A 44 7.02 -14.18 -12.55
CA PRO A 44 8.39 -14.42 -12.97
C PRO A 44 9.06 -15.48 -12.09
N GLU A 45 9.85 -16.39 -12.66
CA GLU A 45 10.45 -17.53 -11.95
C GLU A 45 11.32 -17.10 -10.74
N GLN A 46 11.91 -15.91 -10.84
CA GLN A 46 12.72 -15.31 -9.78
C GLN A 46 11.90 -14.77 -8.59
N CYS A 47 10.57 -14.63 -8.72
CA CYS A 47 9.72 -14.07 -7.68
C CYS A 47 9.32 -15.14 -6.67
N ARG A 48 9.74 -14.92 -5.43
CA ARG A 48 9.49 -15.79 -4.29
C ARG A 48 8.92 -14.93 -3.16
N PRO A 49 7.64 -15.10 -2.81
CA PRO A 49 7.00 -14.38 -1.70
C PRO A 49 7.85 -14.37 -0.44
N GLY A 50 8.08 -13.19 0.12
CA GLY A 50 8.88 -12.99 1.33
C GLY A 50 10.39 -13.19 1.16
N LYS A 51 10.90 -13.39 -0.06
CA LYS A 51 12.36 -13.51 -0.35
C LYS A 51 12.82 -12.54 -1.43
N THR A 52 12.08 -12.45 -2.53
CA THR A 52 12.38 -11.56 -3.66
C THR A 52 11.16 -10.79 -4.12
N SER A 53 9.98 -11.08 -3.55
CA SER A 53 8.77 -10.30 -3.74
C SER A 53 8.15 -9.95 -2.39
N PRO A 54 7.56 -8.76 -2.26
CA PRO A 54 6.75 -8.43 -1.10
C PRO A 54 5.46 -9.26 -1.07
N GLU A 55 4.80 -9.26 0.08
CA GLU A 55 3.40 -9.68 0.19
C GLU A 55 2.48 -8.53 -0.23
N THR A 56 1.23 -8.85 -0.57
CA THR A 56 0.21 -7.83 -0.84
C THR A 56 -0.53 -7.46 0.44
N LEU A 57 -0.77 -6.17 0.62
CA LEU A 57 -1.70 -5.61 1.58
C LEU A 57 -3.06 -5.40 0.89
N GLY A 58 -4.15 -5.57 1.63
CA GLY A 58 -5.50 -5.31 1.14
C GLY A 58 -5.85 -3.82 0.94
N TRP A 59 -4.92 -2.91 1.25
CA TRP A 59 -5.13 -1.46 1.16
C TRP A 59 -4.44 -0.89 -0.08
N ARG A 60 -5.22 -0.41 -1.05
CA ARG A 60 -4.74 0.27 -2.25
C ARG A 60 -5.77 1.23 -2.81
N TRP A 61 -5.39 1.99 -3.83
CA TRP A 61 -6.29 2.84 -4.59
C TRP A 61 -7.29 2.00 -5.39
N LYS A 62 -8.46 2.55 -5.72
CA LYS A 62 -9.36 1.87 -6.66
C LYS A 62 -8.80 1.96 -8.09
N PRO A 63 -9.01 0.95 -8.96
CA PRO A 63 -8.73 1.08 -10.39
C PRO A 63 -9.36 2.36 -10.99
N GLY A 64 -8.67 3.01 -11.93
CA GLY A 64 -9.14 4.26 -12.56
C GLY A 64 -8.83 5.53 -11.75
N THR A 65 -8.24 5.41 -10.57
CA THR A 65 -7.94 6.58 -9.72
C THR A 65 -6.74 7.36 -10.26
N VAL A 66 -6.90 8.67 -10.38
CA VAL A 66 -5.79 9.62 -10.58
C VAL A 66 -5.41 10.21 -9.23
N VAL A 67 -4.25 9.83 -8.72
CA VAL A 67 -3.74 10.19 -7.40
C VAL A 67 -2.79 11.39 -7.53
N LYS A 68 -3.11 12.50 -6.88
CA LYS A 68 -2.28 13.70 -6.86
C LYS A 68 -1.20 13.59 -5.80
N VAL A 69 0.06 13.69 -6.18
CA VAL A 69 1.21 13.69 -5.28
C VAL A 69 1.67 15.13 -5.08
N TYR A 70 1.66 15.57 -3.83
CA TYR A 70 2.09 16.91 -3.43
C TYR A 70 3.31 16.84 -2.53
N PHE A 71 4.21 17.80 -2.66
CA PHE A 71 5.32 18.03 -1.73
C PHE A 71 4.97 19.19 -0.80
N LEU A 72 5.13 19.01 0.50
CA LEU A 72 4.90 20.12 1.44
C LEU A 72 5.96 21.20 1.21
N LYS A 73 5.54 22.46 1.13
CA LYS A 73 6.40 23.60 0.83
C LYS A 73 7.51 23.74 1.87
N ASP A 74 8.68 24.20 1.44
CA ASP A 74 9.87 24.43 2.27
C ASP A 74 10.40 23.19 3.01
N ASN A 75 9.90 21.99 2.68
CA ASN A 75 10.37 20.73 3.27
C ASN A 75 11.52 20.09 2.47
N PHE A 76 11.61 20.38 1.18
CA PHE A 76 12.58 19.77 0.28
C PHE A 76 13.28 20.83 -0.55
N THR A 77 14.55 20.60 -0.86
CA THR A 77 15.22 21.39 -1.89
C THR A 77 14.66 21.04 -3.28
N GLU A 78 14.98 21.84 -4.29
CA GLU A 78 14.62 21.53 -5.68
C GLU A 78 15.16 20.17 -6.12
N ALA A 79 16.45 19.89 -5.88
CA ALA A 79 17.07 18.62 -6.25
C ALA A 79 16.46 17.41 -5.52
N GLU A 80 16.05 17.58 -4.26
CA GLU A 80 15.32 16.54 -3.53
C GLU A 80 13.93 16.31 -4.11
N THR A 81 13.22 17.39 -4.47
CA THR A 81 11.90 17.32 -5.10
C THR A 81 11.98 16.57 -6.44
N ASP A 82 12.99 16.85 -7.26
CA ASP A 82 13.22 16.15 -8.53
C ASP A 82 13.49 14.65 -8.32
N ALA A 83 14.30 14.29 -7.32
CA ALA A 83 14.55 12.89 -6.96
C ALA A 83 13.28 12.15 -6.53
N LEU A 84 12.42 12.79 -5.73
CA LEU A 84 11.14 12.23 -5.31
C LEU A 84 10.16 12.10 -6.49
N ALA A 85 10.09 13.12 -7.36
CA ALA A 85 9.27 13.12 -8.57
C ALA A 85 9.71 12.03 -9.57
N HIS A 86 11.01 11.72 -9.62
CA HIS A 86 11.52 10.61 -10.41
C HIS A 86 10.92 9.26 -9.95
N ALA A 87 10.81 9.03 -8.64
CA ALA A 87 10.15 7.82 -8.13
C ALA A 87 8.66 7.73 -8.54
N VAL A 88 7.95 8.87 -8.58
CA VAL A 88 6.57 8.96 -9.08
C VAL A 88 6.51 8.54 -10.55
N LYS A 89 7.43 9.05 -11.38
CA LYS A 89 7.53 8.66 -12.79
C LYS A 89 7.79 7.17 -12.96
N ASN A 90 8.73 6.60 -12.21
CA ASN A 90 9.10 5.18 -12.30
C ASN A 90 7.92 4.26 -11.95
N TRP A 91 7.12 4.63 -10.95
CA TRP A 91 5.88 3.92 -10.65
C TRP A 91 4.82 4.09 -11.75
N ASN A 92 4.66 5.27 -12.35
CA ASN A 92 3.71 5.44 -13.47
C ASN A 92 4.07 4.58 -14.69
N ASP A 93 5.36 4.48 -15.01
CA ASP A 93 5.82 3.63 -16.11
C ASP A 93 5.49 2.15 -15.82
N ALA A 94 5.75 1.70 -14.58
CA ALA A 94 5.39 0.36 -14.12
C ALA A 94 3.87 0.10 -14.09
N LEU A 95 3.07 1.06 -13.62
CA LEU A 95 1.61 0.96 -13.53
C LEU A 95 0.93 0.89 -14.90
N ARG A 96 1.53 1.55 -15.91
CA ARG A 96 1.12 1.49 -17.31
C ARG A 96 1.44 0.13 -17.92
N GLU A 97 2.64 -0.39 -17.68
CA GLU A 97 3.07 -1.71 -18.15
C GLU A 97 2.11 -2.82 -17.69
N ILE A 98 1.61 -2.74 -16.45
CA ILE A 98 0.69 -3.74 -15.88
C ILE A 98 -0.80 -3.40 -16.05
N ASN A 99 -1.14 -2.33 -16.78
CA ASN A 99 -2.52 -1.87 -16.99
C ASN A 99 -3.36 -1.75 -15.69
N SER A 100 -2.77 -1.22 -14.61
CA SER A 100 -3.45 -1.05 -13.32
C SER A 100 -4.61 -0.05 -13.36
N ARG A 101 -4.62 0.84 -14.36
CA ARG A 101 -5.49 2.01 -14.49
C ARG A 101 -5.38 3.02 -13.34
N VAL A 102 -4.36 2.91 -12.48
CA VAL A 102 -4.04 3.93 -11.48
C VAL A 102 -2.92 4.81 -12.01
N PHE A 103 -3.05 6.12 -11.81
CA PHE A 103 -2.08 7.11 -12.27
C PHE A 103 -1.66 7.99 -11.11
N LEU A 104 -0.36 8.15 -10.91
CA LEU A 104 0.19 9.11 -9.95
C LEU A 104 0.53 10.40 -10.72
N VAL A 105 0.19 11.57 -10.19
CA VAL A 105 0.46 12.84 -10.86
C VAL A 105 1.21 13.74 -9.90
N ASP A 106 2.46 14.07 -10.24
CA ASP A 106 3.17 15.15 -9.57
C ASP A 106 2.37 16.45 -9.75
N SER A 107 1.87 16.97 -8.64
CA SER A 107 0.99 18.13 -8.56
C SER A 107 1.68 19.31 -7.88
N GLY A 108 3.01 19.27 -7.75
CA GLY A 108 3.83 20.36 -7.23
C GLY A 108 3.77 20.51 -5.71
N THR A 109 4.03 21.73 -5.25
CA THR A 109 4.13 22.05 -3.82
C THR A 109 2.83 22.59 -3.22
N ARG A 110 2.65 22.42 -1.91
CA ARG A 110 1.52 23.01 -1.15
C ARG A 110 1.94 23.46 0.25
N GLU A 111 1.24 24.46 0.77
CA GLU A 111 1.46 24.99 2.14
C GLU A 111 1.02 24.00 3.24
N GLU A 112 0.04 23.15 2.95
CA GLU A 112 -0.58 22.27 3.94
C GLU A 112 -0.77 20.84 3.42
N VAL A 113 -0.94 19.90 4.36
CA VAL A 113 -1.28 18.51 4.05
C VAL A 113 -2.61 18.44 3.31
N ALA A 114 -2.61 17.77 2.15
CA ALA A 114 -3.81 17.65 1.34
C ALA A 114 -4.93 16.90 2.10
N THR A 115 -6.13 17.48 2.05
CA THR A 115 -7.37 16.89 2.61
C THR A 115 -8.28 16.31 1.53
N SER A 116 -7.98 16.58 0.25
CA SER A 116 -8.72 16.08 -0.90
C SER A 116 -8.57 14.56 -1.07
N ASN A 117 -9.62 13.93 -1.60
CA ASN A 117 -9.58 12.52 -2.01
C ASN A 117 -8.52 12.29 -3.11
N ALA A 118 -8.05 11.04 -3.20
CA ALA A 118 -7.03 10.60 -4.15
C ALA A 118 -5.77 11.49 -4.10
N SER A 119 -5.24 11.71 -2.89
CA SER A 119 -4.03 12.51 -2.72
C SER A 119 -2.99 11.88 -1.81
N ILE A 120 -1.73 12.17 -2.12
CA ILE A 120 -0.56 11.85 -1.30
C ILE A 120 0.12 13.17 -0.98
N THR A 121 0.40 13.43 0.30
CA THR A 121 1.31 14.52 0.68
C THR A 121 2.61 13.93 1.20
N VAL A 122 3.73 14.36 0.63
CA VAL A 122 5.08 14.02 1.07
C VAL A 122 5.63 15.19 1.87
N LEU A 123 6.19 14.92 3.06
CA LEU A 123 6.72 15.94 3.95
C LEU A 123 7.95 15.44 4.73
N ARG A 124 8.75 16.37 5.23
CA ARG A 124 9.82 16.07 6.18
C ARG A 124 9.27 15.97 7.59
N GLY A 125 9.74 14.98 8.33
CA GLY A 125 9.37 14.82 9.73
C GLY A 125 9.95 13.55 10.32
N ILE A 126 9.89 13.40 11.64
CA ILE A 126 10.37 12.18 12.29
C ILE A 126 9.25 11.12 12.24
N PRO A 127 9.48 9.96 11.59
CA PRO A 127 8.55 8.84 11.64
C PRO A 127 8.20 8.45 13.08
N ARG A 128 6.96 8.02 13.33
CA ARG A 128 6.48 7.63 14.68
C ARG A 128 7.28 6.46 15.26
N VAL A 129 7.62 5.50 14.41
CA VAL A 129 8.43 4.34 14.81
C VAL A 129 9.89 4.73 14.79
N LYS A 130 10.54 4.66 15.96
CA LYS A 130 11.97 4.96 16.11
C LYS A 130 12.80 4.16 15.10
N LYS A 131 13.85 4.80 14.57
CA LYS A 131 14.78 4.23 13.57
C LYS A 131 14.21 4.01 12.16
N ARG A 132 12.95 4.37 11.89
CA ARG A 132 12.46 4.42 10.51
C ARG A 132 12.96 5.68 9.81
N VAL A 133 13.22 5.53 8.51
CA VAL A 133 13.62 6.61 7.60
C VAL A 133 12.45 7.17 6.80
N GLY A 134 11.37 6.38 6.67
CA GLY A 134 10.11 6.76 6.06
C GLY A 134 8.92 6.18 6.82
N GLU A 135 7.75 6.78 6.65
CA GLU A 135 6.48 6.26 7.13
C GLU A 135 5.34 6.71 6.21
N THR A 136 4.60 5.73 5.69
CA THR A 136 3.32 5.94 5.03
C THR A 136 2.17 5.80 6.02
N ARG A 137 1.36 6.86 6.16
CA ARG A 137 0.11 6.84 6.92
C ARG A 137 -1.09 6.86 5.99
N PHE A 138 -1.95 5.86 6.14
CA PHE A 138 -3.19 5.73 5.39
C PHE A 138 -4.33 6.43 6.10
N TYR A 139 -5.09 7.23 5.36
CA TYR A 139 -6.40 7.70 5.76
C TYR A 139 -7.41 7.03 4.83
N SER A 140 -8.12 6.04 5.34
CA SER A 140 -9.04 5.19 4.59
C SER A 140 -10.48 5.31 5.10
N MET A 141 -11.43 4.92 4.25
CA MET A 141 -12.80 4.55 4.65
C MET A 141 -13.00 3.05 4.40
N SER A 142 -14.18 2.53 4.73
CA SER A 142 -14.58 1.13 4.51
C SER A 142 -14.33 0.60 3.09
N ASN A 143 -14.25 1.50 2.08
CA ASN A 143 -14.15 1.14 0.66
C ASN A 143 -12.80 1.49 0.00
N GLY A 144 -11.72 1.66 0.79
CA GLY A 144 -10.36 1.85 0.25
C GLY A 144 -9.64 3.09 0.76
N VAL A 145 -8.48 3.38 0.15
CA VAL A 145 -7.63 4.51 0.53
C VAL A 145 -8.19 5.83 -0.03
N ILE A 146 -8.26 6.86 0.80
CA ILE A 146 -8.75 8.19 0.41
C ILE A 146 -7.59 9.16 0.22
N ARG A 147 -6.67 9.19 1.18
CA ARG A 147 -5.46 10.01 1.12
C ARG A 147 -4.35 9.37 1.95
N LEU A 148 -3.10 9.70 1.63
CA LEU A 148 -1.95 9.27 2.41
C LEU A 148 -1.04 10.44 2.74
N VAL A 149 -0.28 10.27 3.83
CA VAL A 149 0.84 11.13 4.17
C VAL A 149 2.09 10.27 4.22
N ILE A 150 3.09 10.64 3.43
CA ILE A 150 4.43 10.06 3.47
C ILE A 150 5.33 11.01 4.26
N THR A 151 5.86 10.55 5.37
CA THR A 151 6.80 11.31 6.21
C THR A 151 8.21 10.77 5.96
N ILE A 152 9.12 11.62 5.48
CA ILE A 152 10.52 11.28 5.26
C ILE A 152 11.38 11.90 6.37
N ASN A 153 12.22 11.09 7.00
CA ASN A 153 13.13 11.54 8.04
C ASN A 153 14.13 12.57 7.46
N PRO A 154 14.32 13.75 8.09
CA PRO A 154 15.26 14.77 7.61
C PRO A 154 16.71 14.31 7.50
N ILE A 155 17.09 13.22 8.18
CA ILE A 155 18.45 12.65 8.09
C ILE A 155 18.77 12.05 6.71
N VAL A 156 17.75 11.74 5.89
CA VAL A 156 17.94 11.20 4.54
C VAL A 156 18.14 12.35 3.57
N THR A 157 19.37 12.60 3.15
CA THR A 157 19.72 13.73 2.26
C THR A 157 20.35 13.27 0.95
N ASP A 158 20.80 12.01 0.87
CA ASP A 158 21.30 11.43 -0.38
C ASP A 158 20.16 11.28 -1.40
N LEU A 159 20.33 11.83 -2.61
CA LEU A 159 19.29 11.86 -3.64
C LEU A 159 18.89 10.45 -4.14
N ASN A 160 19.85 9.52 -4.19
CA ASN A 160 19.59 8.14 -4.56
C ASN A 160 18.80 7.41 -3.47
N ALA A 161 19.17 7.63 -2.20
CA ALA A 161 18.44 7.12 -1.05
C ALA A 161 17.02 7.68 -0.98
N LEU A 162 16.82 8.98 -1.27
CA LEU A 162 15.50 9.62 -1.35
C LEU A 162 14.64 9.02 -2.45
N THR A 163 15.19 8.86 -3.66
CA THR A 163 14.48 8.23 -4.79
C THR A 163 14.07 6.79 -4.43
N SER A 164 14.99 6.02 -3.84
CA SER A 164 14.72 4.64 -3.43
C SER A 164 13.67 4.57 -2.31
N LEU A 165 13.74 5.47 -1.33
CA LEU A 165 12.79 5.54 -0.22
C LEU A 165 11.41 5.94 -0.72
N MET A 166 11.30 6.94 -1.59
CA MET A 166 10.02 7.31 -2.18
C MET A 166 9.44 6.18 -3.04
N THR A 167 10.28 5.44 -3.76
CA THR A 167 9.84 4.24 -4.49
C THR A 167 9.25 3.20 -3.54
N HIS A 168 9.86 2.98 -2.38
CA HIS A 168 9.37 2.08 -1.34
C HIS A 168 8.03 2.54 -0.74
N GLU A 169 7.94 3.80 -0.31
CA GLU A 169 6.72 4.34 0.31
C GLU A 169 5.55 4.39 -0.68
N LEU A 170 5.80 4.71 -1.96
CA LEU A 170 4.79 4.59 -3.01
C LEU A 170 4.33 3.14 -3.22
N GLY A 171 5.23 2.16 -3.07
CA GLY A 171 4.86 0.74 -3.08
C GLY A 171 3.83 0.38 -2.01
N HIS A 172 3.96 0.94 -0.80
CA HIS A 172 2.93 0.81 0.23
C HIS A 172 1.59 1.40 -0.21
N SER A 173 1.60 2.58 -0.85
CA SER A 173 0.37 3.20 -1.36
C SER A 173 -0.37 2.35 -2.41
N LEU A 174 0.35 1.42 -3.06
CA LEU A 174 -0.15 0.48 -4.05
C LEU A 174 -0.45 -0.91 -3.46
N GLY A 175 -0.42 -1.05 -2.13
CA GLY A 175 -0.78 -2.27 -1.43
C GLY A 175 0.34 -3.31 -1.38
N LEU A 176 1.60 -2.88 -1.32
CA LEU A 176 2.73 -3.77 -1.04
C LEU A 176 3.15 -3.68 0.43
N ALA A 177 3.43 -4.84 1.04
CA ALA A 177 3.98 -4.91 2.38
C ALA A 177 5.50 -4.74 2.38
N ASP A 178 6.05 -4.36 3.54
CA ASP A 178 7.48 -4.48 3.80
C ASP A 178 7.95 -5.93 3.59
N CYS A 179 9.11 -6.10 2.94
CA CYS A 179 9.79 -7.38 2.85
C CYS A 179 11.08 -7.39 3.69
N TYR A 180 10.92 -7.70 4.97
CA TYR A 180 12.03 -7.75 5.95
C TYR A 180 13.12 -8.80 5.65
N LYS A 181 12.75 -9.85 4.90
CA LYS A 181 13.66 -10.94 4.51
C LYS A 181 14.21 -10.79 3.08
N CYS A 182 13.75 -9.79 2.34
CA CYS A 182 14.23 -9.56 0.98
C CYS A 182 15.65 -8.98 1.00
N ARG A 183 16.46 -9.41 0.02
CA ARG A 183 17.79 -8.85 -0.20
C ARG A 183 17.66 -7.44 -0.79
N ARG A 184 18.55 -6.54 -0.38
CA ARG A 184 18.75 -5.24 -1.04
C ARG A 184 18.97 -5.44 -2.56
N GLY A 185 18.40 -4.57 -3.38
CA GLY A 185 18.51 -4.63 -4.84
C GLY A 185 17.48 -5.54 -5.53
N THR A 186 16.67 -6.32 -4.81
CA THR A 186 15.74 -7.28 -5.45
C THR A 186 14.29 -6.79 -5.54
N THR A 187 13.88 -5.91 -4.63
CA THR A 187 12.53 -5.33 -4.57
C THR A 187 12.62 -3.93 -3.97
N ALA A 188 11.76 -3.02 -4.41
CA ALA A 188 11.59 -1.71 -3.79
C ALA A 188 11.19 -1.83 -2.32
N MET A 189 10.50 -2.92 -1.97
CA MET A 189 9.93 -3.17 -0.64
C MET A 189 10.90 -3.83 0.35
N ALA A 190 12.18 -3.98 0.01
CA ALA A 190 13.17 -4.43 1.00
C ALA A 190 13.20 -3.45 2.19
N ALA A 191 13.35 -3.96 3.41
CA ALA A 191 13.39 -3.08 4.58
C ALA A 191 14.66 -2.22 4.60
N PHE A 192 14.51 -0.90 4.80
CA PHE A 192 15.63 0.03 4.93
C PHE A 192 16.46 -0.27 6.19
N LYS A 193 17.77 -0.43 6.03
CA LYS A 193 18.70 -0.74 7.13
C LYS A 193 19.54 0.44 7.60
N SER A 194 19.57 1.55 6.86
CA SER A 194 20.40 2.71 7.19
C SER A 194 19.81 4.02 6.64
N HIS A 195 20.30 5.15 7.16
CA HIS A 195 19.73 6.48 6.95
C HIS A 195 20.08 7.16 5.62
N ASN A 196 21.13 6.73 4.91
CA ASN A 196 21.55 7.29 3.60
C ASN A 196 22.08 6.20 2.65
N GLN A 197 21.62 4.98 2.84
CA GLN A 197 21.83 3.93 1.84
C GLN A 197 20.45 3.39 1.49
N GLY A 198 19.99 3.73 0.28
CA GLY A 198 18.73 3.24 -0.27
C GLY A 198 18.66 1.72 -0.37
N ASN A 199 17.66 1.17 -1.03
CA ASN A 199 17.63 -0.26 -1.34
C ASN A 199 18.41 -0.63 -2.61
N ASP A 200 19.13 0.31 -3.22
CA ASP A 200 19.66 0.23 -4.61
C ASP A 200 18.58 -0.11 -5.65
N VAL A 201 17.32 0.20 -5.31
CA VAL A 201 16.17 0.03 -6.18
C VAL A 201 15.48 1.38 -6.27
N HIS A 202 15.57 1.99 -7.46
CA HIS A 202 14.99 3.30 -7.76
C HIS A 202 13.72 3.21 -8.61
N SER A 203 13.35 2.00 -9.02
CA SER A 203 12.15 1.67 -9.80
C SER A 203 11.58 0.34 -9.33
N PRO A 204 10.26 0.09 -9.45
CA PRO A 204 9.66 -1.18 -9.07
C PRO A 204 10.31 -2.36 -9.80
N SER A 205 10.63 -3.43 -9.07
CA SER A 205 11.17 -4.64 -9.70
C SER A 205 10.08 -5.38 -10.48
N ALA A 206 10.47 -6.38 -11.28
CA ALA A 206 9.51 -7.26 -11.95
C ALA A 206 8.56 -7.95 -10.96
N CYS A 207 9.05 -8.28 -9.76
CA CYS A 207 8.24 -8.91 -8.72
C CYS A 207 7.28 -7.92 -8.05
N ASP A 208 7.71 -6.67 -7.86
CA ASP A 208 6.84 -5.61 -7.33
C ASP A 208 5.66 -5.37 -8.29
N LYS A 209 5.96 -5.21 -9.59
CA LYS A 209 4.97 -5.07 -10.66
C LYS A 209 3.96 -6.22 -10.67
N TYR A 210 4.46 -7.46 -10.60
CA TYR A 210 3.61 -8.65 -10.58
C TYR A 210 2.64 -8.65 -9.39
N VAL A 211 3.13 -8.37 -8.17
CA VAL A 211 2.28 -8.38 -6.97
C VAL A 211 1.24 -7.27 -7.03
N VAL A 212 1.58 -6.08 -7.53
CA VAL A 212 0.62 -4.99 -7.76
C VAL A 212 -0.45 -5.40 -8.78
N ALA A 213 -0.04 -5.99 -9.92
CA ALA A 213 -0.96 -6.43 -10.96
C ALA A 213 -1.96 -7.47 -10.43
N LEU A 214 -1.48 -8.45 -9.67
CA LEU A 214 -2.31 -9.46 -9.01
C LEU A 214 -3.30 -8.82 -8.03
N GLY A 215 -2.85 -7.82 -7.26
CA GLY A 215 -3.70 -7.05 -6.35
C GLY A 215 -4.90 -6.43 -7.09
N TYR A 216 -4.65 -5.72 -8.18
CA TYR A 216 -5.71 -5.06 -8.96
C TYR A 216 -6.62 -6.03 -9.73
N ALA A 217 -6.10 -7.14 -10.23
CA ALA A 217 -6.90 -8.17 -10.91
C ALA A 217 -7.96 -8.80 -9.97
N ASN A 218 -7.62 -8.97 -8.69
CA ASN A 218 -8.54 -9.52 -7.69
C ASN A 218 -9.68 -8.56 -7.32
N GLU A 219 -9.45 -7.24 -7.40
CA GLU A 219 -10.48 -6.23 -7.12
C GLU A 219 -11.51 -6.12 -8.24
N THR A 220 -11.09 -6.15 -9.50
CA THR A 220 -12.02 -6.11 -10.64
C THR A 220 -13.00 -7.29 -10.62
N ASN A 221 -12.55 -8.46 -10.16
CA ASN A 221 -13.41 -9.65 -10.01
C ASN A 221 -14.38 -9.55 -8.83
N THR A 222 -14.01 -8.79 -7.78
CA THR A 222 -14.84 -8.65 -6.57
C THR A 222 -15.86 -7.53 -6.71
N GLN A 223 -15.50 -6.39 -7.34
CA GLN A 223 -16.45 -5.31 -7.64
C GLN A 223 -17.49 -5.72 -8.70
N ALA A 224 -17.11 -6.53 -9.70
CA ALA A 224 -18.07 -7.09 -10.66
C ALA A 224 -19.16 -7.96 -10.01
N ARG A 225 -18.91 -8.51 -8.81
CA ARG A 225 -19.92 -9.26 -8.03
C ARG A 225 -20.81 -8.39 -7.16
N VAL A 226 -20.39 -7.18 -6.79
CA VAL A 226 -21.16 -6.29 -5.90
C VAL A 226 -22.23 -5.48 -6.66
N GLU A 227 -22.12 -5.34 -7.99
CA GLU A 227 -23.11 -4.63 -8.81
C GLU A 227 -24.24 -5.51 -9.38
N GLN A 228 -24.25 -6.82 -9.13
CA GLN A 228 -25.40 -7.69 -9.47
C GLN A 228 -26.39 -7.80 -8.31
N ILE A 229 -26.84 -6.67 -7.76
CA ILE A 229 -28.11 -6.64 -7.05
C ILE A 229 -29.18 -6.50 -8.14
N GLN A 230 -29.90 -7.60 -8.36
CA GLN A 230 -31.03 -7.71 -9.26
C GLN A 230 -31.94 -6.47 -9.15
N GLN A 231 -32.06 -5.72 -10.25
CA GLN A 231 -33.26 -4.92 -10.47
C GLN A 231 -34.40 -5.90 -10.67
N GLY A 232 -35.13 -6.16 -9.58
CA GLY A 232 -36.39 -6.89 -9.63
C GLY A 232 -37.43 -6.06 -10.38
N HIS A 233 -37.94 -6.62 -11.47
CA HIS A 233 -39.24 -6.29 -12.04
C HIS A 233 -40.26 -7.30 -11.55
#